data_AF-A0A453H7B5-F1
#
_entry.id   AF-A0A453H7B5-F1
#
_cell.length_a   1.000
_cell.length_b   1.000
_cell.length_c   1.000
_cell.angle_alpha   90.00
_cell.angle_beta   90.00
_cell.angle_gamma   90.00
#
_symmetry.space_group_name_H-M   'P 1'
#
loop_
_entity.id
_entity.type
_entity.pdbx_description
1 polymer ?
#
loop_
_entity_poly.entity_id
_entity_poly.type
_entity_poly.pdbx_seq_one_letter_code
_entity_poly.pdbx_strand_id
1 'polypeptide(L)'
;FDLEKERSGLDEQGLKIAENQETSQKNRRRLAENTRDFKKASPDDKLSLFNSLLKSYQEEVDNLTKRAKFGENAFLNIYQKLYEAPDPYPALASMADQDQKLSELETENRKMKLELEEYRAESAHLKNQQATIRRLEERNRQLEQQMEEKVREMVEMKQRSLAEDSQKTLEALKDRERALQDQLRQATESVKNMQKLHESAQSQLFELRTQSAEEDRTAKEAEVSLLMDEVERAQSRLVSLEREKGDLRSQLQTTNEDTSNNSDYMDPSDILESSLNAKEKIISELNAELRNIESTLSSEKEMHVNEVKKLTALLSEKETAITELKKELQERPTTRLVDDLKKKVQILQAVGYNSIEAEDWELATNGEEMSKLEALLLDKNRKMEHELTQLKVKISEKSSLLEEAEKKIAELTSKVEEQQKLILKLEDDILKGCSSTDRRSSLLNGWDLQEIGSNEVSEGTDPRNSSPDQDQSSMLKVICNQRDRFRTRLRETEEELRRLKEKYEMLAVELEKTKADNVQLYGKIRYVQDYSHEKIVSRGPKK
;
A
#
# COMPACT_ATOMS: atom_id res chain seq x y z
N PHE A 1 1.27 -30.25 69.70
CA PHE A 1 1.40 -29.99 71.14
C PHE A 1 0.10 -29.35 71.60
N ASP A 2 -0.56 -29.89 72.63
CA ASP A 2 -1.85 -29.36 73.12
C ASP A 2 -1.61 -28.29 74.19
N LEU A 3 -1.33 -27.06 73.74
CA LEU A 3 -0.88 -25.98 74.60
C LEU A 3 -1.97 -25.47 75.56
N GLU A 4 -3.26 -25.58 75.19
CA GLU A 4 -4.38 -25.14 76.05
C GLU A 4 -4.59 -26.10 77.23
N LYS A 5 -4.50 -27.41 76.97
CA LYS A 5 -4.56 -28.44 77.99
C LYS A 5 -3.33 -28.43 78.90
N GLU A 6 -2.14 -28.26 78.33
CA GLU A 6 -0.91 -28.13 79.12
C GLU A 6 -0.94 -26.89 80.02
N ARG A 7 -1.31 -25.72 79.48
CA ARG A 7 -1.50 -24.49 80.26
C ARG A 7 -2.42 -24.72 81.47
N SER A 8 -3.57 -25.36 81.25
CA SER A 8 -4.53 -25.68 82.32
C SER A 8 -3.90 -26.52 83.45
N GLY A 9 -3.05 -27.49 83.09
CA GLY A 9 -2.30 -28.31 84.06
C GLY A 9 -1.14 -27.57 84.75
N LEU A 10 -0.56 -26.54 84.12
CA LEU A 10 0.46 -25.68 84.74
C LEU A 10 -0.17 -24.68 85.71
N ASP A 11 -1.32 -24.11 85.37
CA ASP A 11 -2.10 -23.22 86.24
C ASP A 11 -2.50 -23.97 87.53
N GLU A 12 -2.95 -25.24 87.42
CA GLU A 12 -3.25 -26.10 88.58
C GLU A 12 -2.01 -26.40 89.45
N GLN A 13 -0.85 -26.65 88.81
CA GLN A 13 0.42 -26.86 89.53
C GLN A 13 0.90 -25.59 90.25
N GLY A 14 0.75 -24.42 89.62
CA GLY A 14 1.09 -23.12 90.20
C GLY A 14 0.25 -22.80 91.45
N LEU A 15 -1.07 -23.03 91.39
CA LEU A 15 -1.96 -22.92 92.54
C LEU A 15 -1.51 -23.84 93.70
N LYS A 16 -1.22 -25.11 93.40
CA LYS A 16 -0.73 -26.07 94.39
C LYS A 16 0.63 -25.68 94.98
N ILE A 17 1.52 -25.04 94.24
CA ILE A 17 2.78 -24.50 94.80
C ILE A 17 2.49 -23.37 95.80
N ALA A 18 1.58 -22.45 95.47
CA ALA A 18 1.18 -21.36 96.35
C ALA A 18 0.51 -21.86 97.65
N GLU A 19 -0.43 -22.81 97.55
CA GLU A 19 -1.07 -23.45 98.71
C GLU A 19 -0.05 -24.15 99.64
N ASN A 20 0.92 -24.88 99.07
CA ASN A 20 1.99 -25.53 99.83
C ASN A 20 2.97 -24.52 100.45
N GLN A 21 3.16 -23.36 99.84
CA GLN A 21 3.97 -22.27 100.40
C GLN A 21 3.24 -21.62 101.59
N GLU A 22 1.96 -21.29 101.45
CA GLU A 22 1.15 -20.70 102.51
C GLU A 22 0.96 -21.66 103.70
N THR A 23 0.72 -22.95 103.43
CA THR A 23 0.58 -24.00 104.44
C THR A 23 1.85 -24.16 105.27
N SER A 24 3.03 -24.19 104.65
CA SER A 24 4.30 -24.25 105.39
C SER A 24 4.60 -22.95 106.17
N GLN A 25 4.15 -21.78 105.70
CA GLN A 25 4.20 -20.56 106.52
C GLN A 25 3.30 -20.67 107.77
N LYS A 26 2.08 -21.19 107.63
CA LYS A 26 1.14 -21.45 108.75
C LYS A 26 1.73 -22.46 109.74
N ASN A 27 2.28 -23.57 109.25
CA ASN A 27 2.93 -24.58 110.08
C ASN A 27 4.16 -24.02 110.80
N ARG A 28 5.05 -23.29 110.12
CA ARG A 28 6.23 -22.66 110.73
C ARG A 28 5.87 -21.73 111.89
N ARG A 29 4.78 -20.97 111.77
CA ARG A 29 4.25 -20.13 112.87
C ARG A 29 3.78 -20.99 114.05
N ARG A 30 2.97 -22.03 113.79
CA ARG A 30 2.51 -22.99 114.82
C ARG A 30 3.66 -23.70 115.54
N LEU A 31 4.70 -24.14 114.82
CA LEU A 31 5.89 -24.76 115.43
C LEU A 31 6.64 -23.77 116.33
N ALA A 32 6.76 -22.51 115.92
CA ALA A 32 7.39 -21.47 116.75
C ALA A 32 6.58 -21.17 118.02
N GLU A 33 5.25 -21.18 117.93
CA GLU A 33 4.33 -21.04 119.07
C GLU A 33 4.42 -22.23 120.03
N ASN A 34 4.28 -23.46 119.51
CA ASN A 34 4.42 -24.69 120.29
C ASN A 34 5.79 -24.78 120.99
N THR A 35 6.87 -24.36 120.32
CA THR A 35 8.23 -24.32 120.90
C THR A 35 8.37 -23.26 121.99
N ARG A 36 7.78 -22.06 121.77
CA ARG A 36 7.75 -20.98 122.77
C ARG A 36 7.00 -21.41 124.03
N ASP A 37 5.89 -22.11 123.86
CA ASP A 37 5.00 -22.44 124.98
C ASP A 37 5.45 -23.73 125.69
N PHE A 38 6.06 -24.69 124.97
CA PHE A 38 6.90 -25.75 125.56
C PHE A 38 8.02 -25.18 126.45
N LYS A 39 8.70 -24.10 126.01
CA LYS A 39 9.76 -23.46 126.82
C LYS A 39 9.22 -22.91 128.15
N LYS A 40 7.99 -22.38 128.16
CA LYS A 40 7.31 -21.82 129.35
C LYS A 40 6.71 -22.86 130.30
N ALA A 41 6.40 -24.06 129.83
CA ALA A 41 5.70 -25.10 130.59
C ALA A 41 6.46 -25.55 131.86
N SER A 42 5.74 -26.16 132.81
CA SER A 42 6.32 -26.72 134.05
C SER A 42 7.23 -27.94 133.74
N PRO A 43 8.07 -28.43 134.67
CA PRO A 43 8.91 -29.59 134.42
C PRO A 43 8.11 -30.86 134.10
N ASP A 44 6.94 -31.07 134.73
CA ASP A 44 6.07 -32.22 134.48
C ASP A 44 5.33 -32.07 133.14
N ASP A 45 4.81 -30.87 132.84
CA ASP A 45 4.16 -30.57 131.56
C ASP A 45 5.11 -30.69 130.36
N LYS A 46 6.42 -30.45 130.57
CA LYS A 46 7.43 -30.62 129.51
C LYS A 46 7.53 -32.07 129.04
N LEU A 47 7.37 -33.05 129.93
CA LEU A 47 7.44 -34.47 129.54
C LEU A 47 6.24 -34.90 128.68
N SER A 48 5.05 -34.33 128.92
CA SER A 48 3.87 -34.59 128.08
C SER A 48 3.93 -33.85 126.74
N LEU A 49 4.33 -32.56 126.75
CA LEU A 49 4.39 -31.72 125.56
C LEU A 49 5.54 -32.09 124.59
N PHE A 50 6.66 -32.63 125.08
CA PHE A 50 7.81 -32.97 124.24
C PHE A 50 7.45 -33.93 123.09
N ASN A 51 6.66 -34.96 123.38
CA ASN A 51 6.22 -35.95 122.39
C ASN A 51 5.28 -35.36 121.32
N SER A 52 4.52 -34.32 121.65
CA SER A 52 3.69 -33.60 120.68
C SER A 52 4.55 -32.66 119.82
N LEU A 53 5.48 -31.93 120.44
CA LEU A 53 6.37 -31.00 119.74
C LEU A 53 7.29 -31.72 118.75
N LEU A 54 7.88 -32.85 119.15
CA LEU A 54 8.74 -33.66 118.28
C LEU A 54 7.98 -34.17 117.04
N LYS A 55 6.72 -34.59 117.20
CA LYS A 55 5.85 -34.98 116.07
C LYS A 55 5.57 -33.80 115.14
N SER A 56 5.23 -32.62 115.67
CA SER A 56 5.03 -31.43 114.83
C SER A 56 6.28 -31.04 114.03
N TYR A 57 7.48 -31.22 114.60
CA TYR A 57 8.75 -31.03 113.87
C TYR A 57 8.96 -32.07 112.77
N GLN A 58 8.69 -33.36 113.05
CA GLN A 58 8.77 -34.42 112.04
C GLN A 58 7.77 -34.18 110.90
N GLU A 59 6.52 -33.84 111.23
CA GLU A 59 5.44 -33.57 110.26
C GLU A 59 5.80 -32.41 109.31
N GLU A 60 6.36 -31.30 109.81
CA GLU A 60 6.79 -30.21 108.92
C GLU A 60 8.03 -30.57 108.09
N VAL A 61 8.96 -31.40 108.59
CA VAL A 61 10.09 -31.92 107.77
C VAL A 61 9.58 -32.81 106.63
N ASP A 62 8.65 -33.72 106.91
CA ASP A 62 8.01 -34.56 105.90
C ASP A 62 7.21 -33.72 104.88
N ASN A 63 6.52 -32.67 105.33
CA ASN A 63 5.75 -31.78 104.45
C ASN A 63 6.66 -30.87 103.59
N LEU A 64 7.77 -30.38 104.14
CA LEU A 64 8.82 -29.67 103.38
C LEU A 64 9.43 -30.58 102.30
N THR A 65 9.69 -31.85 102.63
CA THR A 65 10.21 -32.85 101.69
C THR A 65 9.19 -33.17 100.58
N LYS A 66 7.90 -33.29 100.91
CA LYS A 66 6.82 -33.44 99.91
C LYS A 66 6.73 -32.23 98.99
N ARG A 67 6.81 -31.00 99.52
CA ARG A 67 6.78 -29.77 98.71
C ARG A 67 7.98 -29.67 97.76
N ALA A 68 9.19 -29.99 98.24
CA ALA A 68 10.40 -30.00 97.41
C ALA A 68 10.22 -30.95 96.21
N LYS A 69 9.86 -32.21 96.47
CA LYS A 69 9.59 -33.21 95.42
C LYS A 69 8.45 -32.80 94.47
N PHE A 70 7.42 -32.11 94.95
CA PHE A 70 6.35 -31.59 94.09
C PHE A 70 6.88 -30.52 93.12
N GLY A 71 7.64 -29.54 93.61
CA GLY A 71 8.25 -28.50 92.77
C GLY A 71 9.29 -29.05 91.78
N GLU A 72 10.14 -29.98 92.23
CA GLU A 72 11.12 -30.68 91.40
C GLU A 72 10.44 -31.45 90.25
N ASN A 73 9.40 -32.24 90.56
CA ASN A 73 8.65 -32.99 89.54
C ASN A 73 7.87 -32.08 88.59
N ALA A 74 7.29 -30.97 89.08
CA ALA A 74 6.61 -29.99 88.24
C ALA A 74 7.58 -29.33 87.25
N PHE A 75 8.76 -28.91 87.72
CA PHE A 75 9.81 -28.34 86.88
C PHE A 75 10.33 -29.34 85.84
N LEU A 76 10.62 -30.58 86.23
CA LEU A 76 11.14 -31.60 85.31
C LEU A 76 10.11 -32.00 84.23
N ASN A 77 8.82 -32.02 84.57
CA ASN A 77 7.71 -32.25 83.63
C ASN A 77 7.65 -31.15 82.56
N ILE A 78 7.79 -29.87 82.96
CA ILE A 78 7.89 -28.73 82.02
C ILE A 78 9.16 -28.84 81.17
N TYR A 79 10.31 -29.10 81.80
CA TYR A 79 11.60 -29.17 81.11
C TYR A 79 11.61 -30.28 80.04
N GLN A 80 11.14 -31.49 80.37
CA GLN A 80 11.04 -32.59 79.41
C GLN A 80 10.15 -32.20 78.22
N LYS A 81 8.99 -31.59 78.47
CA LYS A 81 8.06 -31.15 77.43
C LYS A 81 8.62 -30.07 76.51
N LEU A 82 9.42 -29.15 77.05
CA LEU A 82 10.13 -28.15 76.24
C LEU A 82 11.34 -28.73 75.49
N TYR A 83 12.00 -29.74 76.05
CA TYR A 83 13.13 -30.43 75.41
C TYR A 83 12.69 -31.39 74.28
N GLU A 84 11.52 -32.00 74.41
CA GLU A 84 10.89 -32.85 73.37
C GLU A 84 10.11 -32.05 72.32
N ALA A 85 9.95 -30.73 72.49
CA ALA A 85 9.28 -29.88 71.52
C ALA A 85 10.16 -29.68 70.26
N PRO A 86 9.62 -29.89 69.05
CA PRO A 86 10.35 -29.63 67.81
C PRO A 86 10.57 -28.12 67.62
N ASP A 87 11.69 -27.76 66.99
CA ASP A 87 11.98 -26.39 66.58
C ASP A 87 10.85 -25.83 65.70
N PRO A 88 10.22 -24.69 66.05
CA PRO A 88 9.17 -24.07 65.24
C PRO A 88 9.71 -23.37 63.98
N TYR A 89 11.01 -23.05 63.90
CA TYR A 89 11.56 -22.26 62.79
C TYR A 89 11.36 -22.89 61.41
N PRO A 90 11.62 -24.20 61.17
CA PRO A 90 11.40 -24.82 59.86
C PRO A 90 9.93 -24.81 59.41
N ALA A 91 8.99 -24.90 60.36
CA ALA A 91 7.56 -24.83 60.05
C ALA A 91 7.16 -23.39 59.65
N LEU A 92 7.61 -22.39 60.41
CA LEU A 92 7.35 -20.97 60.12
C LEU A 92 8.02 -20.52 58.81
N ALA A 93 9.24 -20.97 58.54
CA ALA A 93 9.92 -20.71 57.26
C ALA A 93 9.15 -21.35 56.09
N SER A 94 8.72 -22.61 56.21
CA SER A 94 7.93 -23.26 55.17
C SER A 94 6.55 -22.61 54.96
N MET A 95 5.97 -21.97 55.98
CA MET A 95 4.75 -21.17 55.83
C MET A 95 5.03 -19.86 55.08
N ALA A 96 6.11 -19.14 55.41
CA ALA A 96 6.49 -17.93 54.68
C ALA A 96 6.79 -18.18 53.19
N ASP A 97 7.47 -19.29 52.87
CA ASP A 97 7.71 -19.72 51.48
C ASP A 97 6.39 -20.05 50.75
N GLN A 98 5.41 -20.64 51.45
CA GLN A 98 4.08 -20.94 50.90
C GLN A 98 3.25 -19.67 50.69
N ASP A 99 3.25 -18.73 51.64
CA ASP A 99 2.54 -17.45 51.54
C ASP A 99 3.11 -16.57 50.41
N GLN A 100 4.45 -16.54 50.24
CA GLN A 100 5.06 -15.88 49.08
C GLN A 100 4.59 -16.52 47.77
N LYS A 101 4.62 -17.86 47.68
CA LYS A 101 4.20 -18.59 46.48
C LYS A 101 2.70 -18.43 46.18
N LEU A 102 1.85 -18.33 47.20
CA LEU A 102 0.43 -18.01 47.05
C LEU A 102 0.23 -16.59 46.53
N SER A 103 0.98 -15.61 47.05
CA SER A 103 0.97 -14.22 46.55
C SER A 103 1.41 -14.14 45.08
N GLU A 104 2.48 -14.83 44.70
CA GLU A 104 2.95 -14.92 43.31
C GLU A 104 1.85 -15.49 42.40
N LEU A 105 1.29 -16.66 42.75
CA LEU A 105 0.20 -17.30 42.00
C LEU A 105 -1.07 -16.43 41.95
N GLU A 106 -1.39 -15.68 43.00
CA GLU A 106 -2.50 -14.71 42.96
C GLU A 106 -2.24 -13.58 41.97
N THR A 107 -1.03 -13.02 41.91
CA THR A 107 -0.71 -11.96 40.93
C THR A 107 -0.72 -12.49 39.50
N GLU A 108 -0.26 -13.72 39.26
CA GLU A 108 -0.36 -14.38 37.97
C GLU A 108 -1.83 -14.63 37.58
N ASN A 109 -2.64 -15.15 38.51
CA ASN A 109 -4.06 -15.40 38.26
C ASN A 109 -4.85 -14.11 37.98
N ARG A 110 -4.45 -12.98 38.58
CA ARG A 110 -5.00 -11.65 38.28
C ARG A 110 -4.59 -11.15 36.88
N LYS A 111 -3.32 -11.32 36.48
CA LYS A 111 -2.85 -10.99 35.10
C LYS A 111 -3.58 -11.80 34.03
N MET A 112 -3.61 -13.13 34.19
CA MET A 112 -4.32 -14.04 33.28
C MET A 112 -5.82 -13.72 33.14
N LYS A 113 -6.46 -13.16 34.19
CA LYS A 113 -7.85 -12.68 34.11
C LYS A 113 -7.99 -11.41 33.28
N LEU A 114 -7.08 -10.44 33.45
CA LEU A 114 -7.06 -9.21 32.65
C LEU A 114 -6.81 -9.52 31.17
N GLU A 115 -5.81 -10.34 30.86
CA GLU A 115 -5.54 -10.80 29.48
C GLU A 115 -6.78 -11.49 28.87
N LEU A 116 -7.47 -12.35 29.62
CA LEU A 116 -8.71 -12.99 29.18
C LEU A 116 -9.90 -12.02 29.04
N GLU A 117 -9.88 -10.84 29.66
CA GLU A 117 -10.88 -9.79 29.48
C GLU A 117 -10.54 -8.90 28.27
N GLU A 118 -9.26 -8.60 28.06
CA GLU A 118 -8.73 -7.92 26.87
C GLU A 118 -9.03 -8.73 25.59
N TYR A 119 -8.67 -10.02 25.53
CA TYR A 119 -9.00 -10.89 24.39
C TYR A 119 -10.52 -11.03 24.14
N ARG A 120 -11.36 -10.90 25.19
CA ARG A 120 -12.83 -10.87 25.02
C ARG A 120 -13.30 -9.55 24.42
N ALA A 121 -12.73 -8.43 24.85
CA ALA A 121 -13.02 -7.11 24.29
C ALA A 121 -12.58 -7.02 22.82
N GLU A 122 -11.38 -7.52 22.48
CA GLU A 122 -10.91 -7.66 21.11
C GLU A 122 -11.83 -8.55 20.28
N SER A 123 -12.24 -9.73 20.79
CA SER A 123 -13.17 -10.62 20.09
C SER A 123 -14.53 -9.95 19.82
N ALA A 124 -15.02 -9.12 20.74
CA ALA A 124 -16.24 -8.32 20.54
C ALA A 124 -16.04 -7.22 19.49
N HIS A 125 -14.90 -6.52 19.52
CA HIS A 125 -14.54 -5.50 18.54
C HIS A 125 -14.41 -6.08 17.12
N LEU A 126 -13.72 -7.22 16.97
CA LEU A 126 -13.59 -7.95 15.70
C LEU A 126 -14.96 -8.40 15.14
N LYS A 127 -15.89 -8.85 15.99
CA LYS A 127 -17.27 -9.17 15.57
C LYS A 127 -18.04 -7.93 15.08
N ASN A 128 -17.86 -6.79 15.74
CA ASN A 128 -18.43 -5.52 15.29
C ASN A 128 -17.82 -5.06 13.95
N GLN A 129 -16.51 -5.22 13.76
CA GLN A 129 -15.84 -4.94 12.49
C GLN A 129 -16.36 -5.86 11.37
N GLN A 130 -16.49 -7.17 11.62
CA GLN A 130 -17.10 -8.11 10.65
C GLN A 130 -18.54 -7.73 10.27
N ALA A 131 -19.34 -7.23 11.23
CA ALA A 131 -20.69 -6.73 10.95
C ALA A 131 -20.69 -5.45 10.09
N THR A 132 -19.67 -4.59 10.23
CA THR A 132 -19.49 -3.41 9.37
C THR A 132 -19.00 -3.80 7.97
N ILE A 133 -18.02 -4.71 7.87
CA ILE A 133 -17.50 -5.23 6.59
C ILE A 133 -18.65 -5.80 5.75
N ARG A 134 -19.49 -6.67 6.33
CA ARG A 134 -20.67 -7.23 5.62
C ARG A 134 -21.67 -6.20 5.11
N ARG A 135 -21.81 -5.05 5.78
CA ARG A 135 -22.67 -3.95 5.30
C ARG A 135 -22.03 -3.18 4.15
N LEU A 136 -20.71 -3.10 4.10
CA LEU A 136 -19.97 -2.48 3.01
C LEU A 136 -19.91 -3.41 1.79
N GLU A 137 -19.65 -4.70 1.98
CA GLU A 137 -19.72 -5.74 0.95
C GLU A 137 -21.10 -5.75 0.25
N GLU A 138 -22.18 -5.78 1.04
CA GLU A 138 -23.56 -5.74 0.50
C GLU A 138 -23.87 -4.40 -0.18
N ARG A 139 -23.34 -3.27 0.31
CA ARG A 139 -23.51 -1.97 -0.35
C ARG A 139 -22.76 -1.88 -1.68
N ASN A 140 -21.52 -2.38 -1.75
CA ASN A 140 -20.76 -2.41 -2.99
C ASN A 140 -21.47 -3.30 -4.02
N ARG A 141 -21.93 -4.49 -3.61
CA ARG A 141 -22.71 -5.39 -4.46
C ARG A 141 -23.99 -4.74 -5.01
N GLN A 142 -24.67 -3.92 -4.22
CA GLN A 142 -25.85 -3.17 -4.68
C GLN A 142 -25.48 -2.03 -5.66
N LEU A 143 -24.32 -1.38 -5.49
CA LEU A 143 -23.80 -0.38 -6.43
C LEU A 143 -23.33 -1.01 -7.75
N GLU A 144 -22.64 -2.15 -7.68
CA GLU A 144 -22.27 -2.99 -8.83
C GLU A 144 -23.51 -3.39 -9.64
N GLN A 145 -24.54 -3.92 -8.99
CA GLN A 145 -25.80 -4.29 -9.65
C GLN A 145 -26.50 -3.11 -10.31
N GLN A 146 -26.60 -1.95 -9.63
CA GLN A 146 -27.16 -0.73 -10.22
C GLN A 146 -26.32 -0.20 -11.40
N MET A 147 -25.00 -0.42 -11.38
CA MET A 147 -24.12 -0.04 -12.48
C MET A 147 -24.24 -0.99 -13.66
N GLU A 148 -24.31 -2.30 -13.43
CA GLU A 148 -24.63 -3.27 -14.48
C GLU A 148 -26.00 -3.00 -15.12
N GLU A 149 -27.02 -2.66 -14.33
CA GLU A 149 -28.36 -2.35 -14.85
C GLU A 149 -28.33 -1.10 -15.73
N LYS A 150 -27.69 0.00 -15.30
CA LYS A 150 -27.51 1.21 -16.13
C LYS A 150 -26.71 0.92 -17.40
N VAL A 151 -25.70 0.04 -17.35
CA VAL A 151 -24.93 -0.37 -18.53
C VAL A 151 -25.80 -1.21 -19.47
N ARG A 152 -26.61 -2.15 -18.96
CA ARG A 152 -27.59 -2.92 -19.75
C ARG A 152 -28.60 -1.98 -20.42
N GLU A 153 -29.19 -1.04 -19.69
CA GLU A 153 -30.14 -0.04 -20.22
C GLU A 153 -29.50 0.82 -21.32
N MET A 154 -28.29 1.35 -21.13
CA MET A 154 -27.59 2.14 -22.15
C MET A 154 -27.25 1.31 -23.39
N VAL A 155 -26.87 0.04 -23.23
CA VAL A 155 -26.59 -0.87 -24.35
C VAL A 155 -27.87 -1.18 -25.13
N GLU A 156 -28.98 -1.51 -24.46
CA GLU A 156 -30.28 -1.71 -25.13
C GLU A 156 -30.74 -0.44 -25.86
N MET A 157 -30.66 0.71 -25.21
CA MET A 157 -31.09 1.99 -25.80
C MET A 157 -30.26 2.34 -27.04
N LYS A 158 -28.94 2.09 -27.00
CA LYS A 158 -28.06 2.30 -28.16
C LYS A 158 -28.25 1.26 -29.25
N GLN A 159 -28.57 0.01 -28.89
CA GLN A 159 -28.90 -1.03 -29.86
C GLN A 159 -30.23 -0.73 -30.57
N ARG A 160 -31.24 -0.20 -29.86
CA ARG A 160 -32.50 0.30 -30.44
C ARG A 160 -32.24 1.46 -31.41
N SER A 161 -31.48 2.48 -30.99
CA SER A 161 -31.09 3.60 -31.86
C SER A 161 -30.35 3.14 -33.13
N LEU A 162 -29.38 2.22 -33.01
CA LEU A 162 -28.67 1.67 -34.16
C LEU A 162 -29.57 0.84 -35.08
N ALA A 163 -30.55 0.11 -34.54
CA ALA A 163 -31.53 -0.63 -35.33
C ALA A 163 -32.47 0.33 -36.09
N GLU A 164 -32.95 1.39 -35.44
CA GLU A 164 -33.77 2.41 -36.09
C GLU A 164 -33.01 3.13 -37.21
N ASP A 165 -31.76 3.52 -36.99
CA ASP A 165 -30.97 4.22 -38.02
C ASP A 165 -30.56 3.28 -39.17
N SER A 166 -30.34 2.00 -38.87
CA SER A 166 -30.21 0.95 -39.88
C SER A 166 -31.49 0.74 -40.68
N GLN A 167 -32.67 0.85 -40.04
CA GLN A 167 -33.96 0.79 -40.74
C GLN A 167 -34.17 2.03 -41.63
N LYS A 168 -33.98 3.25 -41.11
CA LYS A 168 -34.12 4.52 -41.85
C LYS A 168 -33.22 4.55 -43.09
N THR A 169 -31.97 4.09 -42.97
CA THR A 169 -31.03 4.02 -44.10
C THR A 169 -31.42 2.95 -45.12
N LEU A 170 -31.93 1.79 -44.68
CA LEU A 170 -32.43 0.73 -45.56
C LEU A 170 -33.72 1.14 -46.29
N GLU A 171 -34.60 1.90 -45.65
CA GLU A 171 -35.79 2.50 -46.26
C GLU A 171 -35.41 3.56 -47.31
N ALA A 172 -34.50 4.48 -46.98
CA ALA A 172 -33.99 5.48 -47.94
C ALA A 172 -33.28 4.84 -49.15
N LEU A 173 -32.58 3.71 -48.95
CA LEU A 173 -31.99 2.93 -50.06
C LEU A 173 -33.07 2.28 -50.93
N LYS A 174 -34.14 1.71 -50.35
CA LYS A 174 -35.28 1.16 -51.12
C LYS A 174 -36.06 2.23 -51.89
N ASP A 175 -36.22 3.42 -51.32
CA ASP A 175 -36.87 4.54 -52.01
C ASP A 175 -36.01 5.04 -53.18
N ARG A 176 -34.69 5.13 -52.99
CA ARG A 176 -33.74 5.42 -54.08
C ARG A 176 -33.73 4.32 -55.15
N GLU A 177 -33.81 3.06 -54.76
CA GLU A 177 -33.89 1.93 -55.69
C GLU A 177 -35.14 2.02 -56.56
N ARG A 178 -36.32 2.25 -55.96
CA ARG A 178 -37.57 2.48 -56.70
C ARG A 178 -37.49 3.68 -57.65
N ALA A 179 -36.92 4.81 -57.21
CA ALA A 179 -36.72 5.97 -58.08
C ALA A 179 -35.80 5.67 -59.28
N LEU A 180 -34.75 4.86 -59.09
CA LEU A 180 -33.87 4.43 -60.18
C LEU A 180 -34.54 3.41 -61.12
N GLN A 181 -35.38 2.51 -60.59
CA GLN A 181 -36.19 1.58 -61.38
C GLN A 181 -37.22 2.34 -62.24
N ASP A 182 -37.87 3.37 -61.71
CA ASP A 182 -38.79 4.23 -62.47
C ASP A 182 -38.07 5.06 -63.54
N GLN A 183 -36.89 5.62 -63.25
CA GLN A 183 -36.06 6.28 -64.27
C GLN A 183 -35.63 5.32 -65.39
N LEU A 184 -35.23 4.09 -65.04
CA LEU A 184 -34.88 3.05 -66.02
C LEU A 184 -36.09 2.64 -66.87
N ARG A 185 -37.28 2.53 -66.26
CA ARG A 185 -38.53 2.29 -66.98
C ARG A 185 -38.86 3.44 -67.93
N GLN A 186 -38.78 4.69 -67.49
CA GLN A 186 -39.03 5.86 -68.34
C GLN A 186 -38.03 5.95 -69.50
N ALA A 187 -36.74 5.64 -69.27
CA ALA A 187 -35.72 5.61 -70.30
C ALA A 187 -35.89 4.46 -71.30
N THR A 188 -36.31 3.28 -70.84
CA THR A 188 -36.60 2.14 -71.74
C THR A 188 -37.90 2.33 -72.52
N GLU A 189 -38.92 2.96 -71.95
CA GLU A 189 -40.13 3.40 -72.65
C GLU A 189 -39.83 4.50 -73.69
N SER A 190 -38.98 5.48 -73.37
CA SER A 190 -38.60 6.53 -74.34
C SER A 190 -37.75 5.97 -75.49
N VAL A 191 -36.79 5.08 -75.22
CA VAL A 191 -36.04 4.34 -76.26
C VAL A 191 -36.98 3.50 -77.13
N LYS A 192 -37.95 2.79 -76.53
CA LYS A 192 -38.94 2.00 -77.27
C LYS A 192 -39.87 2.86 -78.14
N ASN A 193 -40.19 4.08 -77.70
CA ASN A 193 -40.96 5.03 -78.49
C ASN A 193 -40.12 5.65 -79.62
N MET A 194 -38.84 5.95 -79.38
CA MET A 194 -37.90 6.37 -80.43
C MET A 194 -37.66 5.27 -81.47
N GLN A 195 -37.58 4.00 -81.05
CA GLN A 195 -37.51 2.84 -81.96
C GLN A 195 -38.75 2.77 -82.86
N LYS A 196 -39.96 2.83 -82.30
CA LYS A 196 -41.21 2.88 -83.08
C LYS A 196 -41.28 4.07 -84.05
N LEU A 197 -40.82 5.25 -83.63
CA LEU A 197 -40.79 6.43 -84.48
C LEU A 197 -39.78 6.27 -85.62
N HIS A 198 -38.60 5.68 -85.35
CA HIS A 198 -37.62 5.33 -86.37
C HIS A 198 -38.14 4.27 -87.34
N GLU A 199 -38.77 3.20 -86.84
CA GLU A 199 -39.44 2.17 -87.65
C GLU A 199 -40.50 2.81 -88.56
N SER A 200 -41.38 3.64 -88.01
CA SER A 200 -42.42 4.34 -88.78
C SER A 200 -41.85 5.31 -89.83
N ALA A 201 -40.79 6.05 -89.50
CA ALA A 201 -40.12 6.95 -90.45
C ALA A 201 -39.37 6.16 -91.54
N GLN A 202 -38.78 5.02 -91.20
CA GLN A 202 -38.12 4.12 -92.14
C GLN A 202 -39.13 3.44 -93.08
N SER A 203 -40.33 3.07 -92.59
CA SER A 203 -41.44 2.62 -93.42
C SER A 203 -41.91 3.73 -94.39
N GLN A 204 -42.11 4.96 -93.91
CA GLN A 204 -42.50 6.09 -94.77
C GLN A 204 -41.43 6.41 -95.84
N LEU A 205 -40.14 6.35 -95.48
CA LEU A 205 -39.04 6.51 -96.44
C LEU A 205 -38.94 5.34 -97.45
N PHE A 206 -39.39 4.14 -97.07
CA PHE A 206 -39.49 3.01 -97.99
C PHE A 206 -40.69 3.18 -98.93
N GLU A 207 -41.87 3.51 -98.41
CA GLU A 207 -43.08 3.82 -99.19
C GLU A 207 -42.84 4.94 -100.20
N LEU A 208 -42.23 6.05 -99.79
CA LEU A 208 -41.86 7.15 -100.69
C LEU A 208 -40.85 6.73 -101.76
N ARG A 209 -39.88 5.85 -101.43
CA ARG A 209 -38.94 5.31 -102.42
C ARG A 209 -39.60 4.36 -103.42
N THR A 210 -40.57 3.54 -102.96
CA THR A 210 -41.38 2.70 -103.84
C THR A 210 -42.26 3.54 -104.75
N GLN A 211 -42.96 4.55 -104.20
CA GLN A 211 -43.76 5.50 -104.97
C GLN A 211 -42.90 6.24 -106.01
N SER A 212 -41.77 6.83 -105.62
CA SER A 212 -40.89 7.51 -106.58
C SER A 212 -40.31 6.56 -107.64
N ALA A 213 -40.08 5.28 -107.30
CA ALA A 213 -39.61 4.28 -108.26
C ALA A 213 -40.72 3.79 -109.21
N GLU A 214 -41.98 3.77 -108.76
CA GLU A 214 -43.16 3.48 -109.60
C GLU A 214 -43.51 4.69 -110.49
N GLU A 215 -43.40 5.92 -109.98
CA GLU A 215 -43.48 7.16 -110.77
C GLU A 215 -42.37 7.19 -111.85
N ASP A 216 -41.11 6.94 -111.49
CA ASP A 216 -39.99 6.80 -112.42
C ASP A 216 -40.25 5.71 -113.48
N ARG A 217 -40.90 4.60 -113.10
CA ARG A 217 -41.20 3.49 -114.02
C ARG A 217 -42.33 3.86 -114.98
N THR A 218 -43.41 4.47 -114.48
CA THR A 218 -44.53 4.92 -115.32
C THR A 218 -44.12 6.07 -116.24
N ALA A 219 -43.25 6.97 -115.79
CA ALA A 219 -42.64 8.01 -116.64
C ALA A 219 -41.82 7.40 -117.78
N LYS A 220 -41.00 6.38 -117.51
CA LYS A 220 -40.22 5.64 -118.52
C LYS A 220 -41.11 4.79 -119.44
N GLU A 221 -42.19 4.20 -118.93
CA GLU A 221 -43.19 3.50 -119.76
C GLU A 221 -43.91 4.48 -120.71
N ALA A 222 -44.22 5.70 -120.24
CA ALA A 222 -44.78 6.76 -121.08
C ALA A 222 -43.78 7.31 -122.11
N GLU A 223 -42.50 7.50 -121.73
CA GLU A 223 -41.42 7.87 -122.64
C GLU A 223 -41.23 6.81 -123.74
N VAL A 224 -41.18 5.52 -123.37
CA VAL A 224 -41.12 4.41 -124.33
C VAL A 224 -42.36 4.37 -125.23
N SER A 225 -43.56 4.65 -124.70
CA SER A 225 -44.78 4.74 -125.51
C SER A 225 -44.71 5.90 -126.52
N LEU A 226 -44.20 7.07 -126.11
CA LEU A 226 -44.01 8.23 -127.01
C LEU A 226 -42.95 7.96 -128.09
N LEU A 227 -41.87 7.25 -127.73
CA LEU A 227 -40.86 6.80 -128.68
C LEU A 227 -41.40 5.72 -129.64
N MET A 228 -42.28 4.82 -129.19
CA MET A 228 -42.99 3.87 -130.07
C MET A 228 -43.91 4.61 -131.04
N ASP A 229 -44.70 5.56 -130.55
CA ASP A 229 -45.52 6.48 -131.34
C ASP A 229 -44.70 7.24 -132.40
N GLU A 230 -43.53 7.77 -132.03
CA GLU A 230 -42.62 8.44 -132.95
C GLU A 230 -41.99 7.48 -133.96
N VAL A 231 -41.68 6.25 -133.57
CA VAL A 231 -41.22 5.19 -134.47
C VAL A 231 -42.34 4.76 -135.43
N GLU A 232 -43.59 4.65 -135.00
CA GLU A 232 -44.72 4.34 -135.89
C GLU A 232 -45.02 5.49 -136.85
N ARG A 233 -44.95 6.74 -136.40
CA ARG A 233 -45.04 7.92 -137.28
C ARG A 233 -43.86 7.98 -138.26
N ALA A 234 -42.65 7.68 -137.80
CA ALA A 234 -41.45 7.64 -138.64
C ALA A 234 -41.51 6.52 -139.67
N GLN A 235 -41.97 5.32 -139.29
CA GLN A 235 -42.20 4.19 -140.21
C GLN A 235 -43.32 4.49 -141.20
N SER A 236 -44.43 5.09 -140.76
CA SER A 236 -45.52 5.54 -141.65
C SER A 236 -45.01 6.57 -142.67
N ARG A 237 -44.16 7.51 -142.23
CA ARG A 237 -43.48 8.48 -143.10
C ARG A 237 -42.40 7.84 -143.97
N LEU A 238 -41.75 6.76 -143.53
CA LEU A 238 -40.82 5.99 -144.36
C LEU A 238 -41.58 5.27 -145.47
N VAL A 239 -42.74 4.67 -145.17
CA VAL A 239 -43.63 4.00 -146.13
C VAL A 239 -44.29 4.99 -147.10
N SER A 240 -44.56 6.24 -146.69
CA SER A 240 -44.96 7.30 -147.63
C SER A 240 -43.78 7.77 -148.49
N LEU A 241 -42.63 8.03 -147.89
CA LEU A 241 -41.39 8.40 -148.60
C LEU A 241 -40.89 7.27 -149.53
N GLU A 242 -41.17 6.00 -149.27
CA GLU A 242 -40.83 4.89 -150.17
C GLU A 242 -41.77 4.79 -151.37
N ARG A 243 -43.05 5.12 -151.21
CA ARG A 243 -43.97 5.33 -152.34
C ARG A 243 -43.53 6.54 -153.17
N GLU A 244 -43.33 7.69 -152.52
CA GLU A 244 -42.83 8.91 -153.16
C GLU A 244 -41.47 8.70 -153.82
N LYS A 245 -40.56 7.90 -153.25
CA LYS A 245 -39.28 7.51 -153.86
C LYS A 245 -39.43 6.53 -155.03
N GLY A 246 -40.51 5.77 -155.09
CA GLY A 246 -40.92 5.02 -156.29
C GLY A 246 -41.35 5.96 -157.41
N ASP A 247 -42.25 6.89 -157.10
CA ASP A 247 -42.82 7.82 -158.08
C ASP A 247 -41.80 8.88 -158.55
N LEU A 248 -41.01 9.47 -157.63
CA LEU A 248 -39.97 10.46 -157.91
C LEU A 248 -38.74 9.86 -158.62
N ARG A 249 -38.47 8.55 -158.47
CA ARG A 249 -37.47 7.83 -159.29
C ARG A 249 -37.79 7.88 -160.79
N SER A 250 -39.05 8.14 -161.16
CA SER A 250 -39.46 8.31 -162.56
C SER A 250 -39.44 9.77 -163.04
N GLN A 251 -39.29 10.76 -162.14
CA GLN A 251 -39.45 12.19 -162.47
C GLN A 251 -38.20 13.05 -162.28
N LEU A 252 -37.20 12.62 -161.51
CA LEU A 252 -36.02 13.44 -161.17
C LEU A 252 -34.69 12.87 -161.69
N GLN A 253 -34.64 12.63 -163.01
CA GLN A 253 -33.38 12.59 -163.76
C GLN A 253 -33.00 14.00 -164.29
N THR A 254 -33.08 15.02 -163.43
CA THR A 254 -32.74 16.43 -163.72
C THR A 254 -32.40 17.18 -162.43
N THR A 255 -31.27 17.90 -162.43
CA THR A 255 -30.84 18.98 -161.48
C THR A 255 -30.85 18.63 -159.96
N ASN A 256 -29.76 18.56 -159.17
CA ASN A 256 -28.43 19.20 -159.10
C ASN A 256 -28.32 20.39 -158.10
N GLU A 257 -27.76 20.12 -156.90
CA GLU A 257 -27.08 21.08 -155.96
C GLU A 257 -27.97 22.23 -155.39
N ASP A 258 -27.67 23.06 -154.38
CA ASP A 258 -26.53 23.31 -153.44
C ASP A 258 -27.03 24.16 -152.22
N THR A 259 -26.37 24.60 -151.11
CA THR A 259 -25.02 24.45 -150.47
C THR A 259 -25.12 24.77 -148.94
N SER A 260 -24.03 24.53 -148.17
CA SER A 260 -23.43 25.42 -147.13
C SER A 260 -23.95 25.66 -145.68
N ASN A 261 -23.02 25.41 -144.72
CA ASN A 261 -22.44 26.34 -143.70
C ASN A 261 -23.31 26.93 -142.56
N ASN A 262 -22.80 27.41 -141.41
CA ASN A 262 -21.44 27.60 -140.82
C ASN A 262 -21.55 27.24 -139.30
N SER A 263 -20.58 26.68 -138.57
CA SER A 263 -19.22 27.15 -138.21
C SER A 263 -19.17 28.50 -137.47
N ASP A 264 -18.84 28.48 -136.18
CA ASP A 264 -17.85 29.43 -135.64
C ASP A 264 -17.05 28.81 -134.46
N TYR A 265 -15.87 29.34 -134.19
CA TYR A 265 -14.79 28.68 -133.42
C TYR A 265 -14.31 29.58 -132.28
N MET A 266 -14.24 29.06 -131.05
CA MET A 266 -13.75 29.82 -129.87
C MET A 266 -12.35 29.34 -129.44
N ASP A 267 -11.53 30.28 -128.99
CA ASP A 267 -10.10 30.06 -128.72
C ASP A 267 -9.88 29.15 -127.47
N PRO A 268 -9.12 28.04 -127.58
CA PRO A 268 -8.75 27.21 -126.44
C PRO A 268 -7.95 27.92 -125.34
N SER A 269 -7.27 29.05 -125.65
CA SER A 269 -6.39 29.76 -124.72
C SER A 269 -7.14 30.35 -123.53
N ASP A 270 -8.22 31.10 -123.76
CA ASP A 270 -8.97 31.80 -122.72
C ASP A 270 -9.62 30.83 -121.72
N ILE A 271 -10.04 29.65 -122.19
CA ILE A 271 -10.62 28.58 -121.37
C ILE A 271 -9.54 27.99 -120.43
N LEU A 272 -8.32 27.81 -120.92
CA LEU A 272 -7.20 27.33 -120.13
C LEU A 272 -6.73 28.37 -119.11
N GLU A 273 -6.65 29.64 -119.48
CA GLU A 273 -6.27 30.72 -118.56
C GLU A 273 -7.32 30.96 -117.46
N SER A 274 -8.60 30.93 -117.81
CA SER A 274 -9.70 30.97 -116.83
C SER A 274 -9.68 29.74 -115.89
N SER A 275 -9.43 28.54 -116.43
CA SER A 275 -9.27 27.31 -115.62
C SER A 275 -8.05 27.35 -114.70
N LEU A 276 -6.94 27.96 -115.13
CA LEU A 276 -5.73 28.11 -114.34
C LEU A 276 -5.96 29.10 -113.18
N ASN A 277 -6.50 30.29 -113.47
CA ASN A 277 -6.86 31.27 -112.45
C ASN A 277 -7.85 30.70 -111.40
N ALA A 278 -8.84 29.92 -111.83
CA ALA A 278 -9.76 29.23 -110.91
C ALA A 278 -9.02 28.21 -110.01
N LYS A 279 -8.06 27.45 -110.55
CA LYS A 279 -7.25 26.49 -109.79
C LYS A 279 -6.29 27.20 -108.82
N GLU A 280 -5.63 28.27 -109.24
CA GLU A 280 -4.76 29.05 -108.35
C GLU A 280 -5.56 29.69 -107.20
N LYS A 281 -6.78 30.17 -107.46
CA LYS A 281 -7.68 30.65 -106.41
C LYS A 281 -8.03 29.54 -105.41
N ILE A 282 -8.46 28.36 -105.88
CA ILE A 282 -8.75 27.19 -105.03
C ILE A 282 -7.51 26.76 -104.24
N ILE A 283 -6.32 26.77 -104.86
CA ILE A 283 -5.05 26.48 -104.17
C ILE A 283 -4.76 27.53 -103.10
N SER A 284 -5.04 28.82 -103.33
CA SER A 284 -4.86 29.87 -102.33
C SER A 284 -5.84 29.73 -101.15
N GLU A 285 -7.09 29.33 -101.43
CA GLU A 285 -8.15 29.09 -100.44
C GLU A 285 -7.79 27.87 -99.57
N LEU A 286 -7.43 26.73 -100.18
CA LEU A 286 -6.96 25.53 -99.48
C LEU A 286 -5.67 25.78 -98.66
N ASN A 287 -4.74 26.62 -99.14
CA ASN A 287 -3.55 27.00 -98.37
C ASN A 287 -3.90 27.92 -97.19
N ALA A 288 -4.94 28.76 -97.30
CA ALA A 288 -5.43 29.55 -96.18
C ALA A 288 -6.13 28.67 -95.14
N GLU A 289 -6.96 27.71 -95.58
CA GLU A 289 -7.60 26.72 -94.70
C GLU A 289 -6.58 25.84 -93.99
N LEU A 290 -5.57 25.30 -94.70
CA LEU A 290 -4.48 24.53 -94.11
C LEU A 290 -3.74 25.33 -93.03
N ARG A 291 -3.33 26.57 -93.32
CA ARG A 291 -2.66 27.43 -92.34
C ARG A 291 -3.55 27.75 -91.12
N ASN A 292 -4.85 27.90 -91.33
CA ASN A 292 -5.81 28.11 -90.25
C ASN A 292 -5.91 26.87 -89.36
N ILE A 293 -6.03 25.67 -89.95
CA ILE A 293 -6.07 24.38 -89.25
C ILE A 293 -4.75 24.11 -88.52
N GLU A 294 -3.60 24.41 -89.13
CA GLU A 294 -2.28 24.33 -88.49
C GLU A 294 -2.19 25.30 -87.29
N SER A 295 -2.75 26.51 -87.42
CA SER A 295 -2.77 27.50 -86.34
C SER A 295 -3.67 27.09 -85.18
N THR A 296 -4.90 26.61 -85.44
CA THR A 296 -5.79 26.11 -84.38
C THR A 296 -5.21 24.87 -83.71
N LEU A 297 -4.70 23.91 -84.48
CA LEU A 297 -4.06 22.70 -83.95
C LEU A 297 -2.81 23.03 -83.11
N SER A 298 -2.06 24.07 -83.47
CA SER A 298 -0.93 24.57 -82.67
C SER A 298 -1.41 25.19 -81.36
N SER A 299 -2.46 26.01 -81.40
CA SER A 299 -3.07 26.61 -80.22
C SER A 299 -3.68 25.58 -79.26
N GLU A 300 -4.39 24.58 -79.77
CA GLU A 300 -4.91 23.45 -78.99
C GLU A 300 -3.79 22.64 -78.33
N LYS A 301 -2.71 22.34 -79.08
CA LYS A 301 -1.52 21.69 -78.51
C LYS A 301 -0.89 22.52 -77.39
N GLU A 302 -0.77 23.84 -77.55
CA GLU A 302 -0.25 24.72 -76.50
C GLU A 302 -1.18 24.77 -75.27
N MET A 303 -2.50 24.84 -75.47
CA MET A 303 -3.48 24.75 -74.38
C MET A 303 -3.37 23.42 -73.63
N HIS A 304 -3.30 22.29 -74.33
CA HIS A 304 -3.14 20.97 -73.71
C HIS A 304 -1.79 20.82 -73.00
N VAL A 305 -0.69 21.31 -73.58
CA VAL A 305 0.63 21.32 -72.91
C VAL A 305 0.61 22.18 -71.65
N ASN A 306 -0.08 23.32 -71.67
CA ASN A 306 -0.21 24.18 -70.50
C ASN A 306 -1.16 23.60 -69.43
N GLU A 307 -2.21 22.88 -69.82
CA GLU A 307 -3.07 22.17 -68.86
C GLU A 307 -2.36 20.97 -68.23
N VAL A 308 -1.59 20.19 -69.01
CA VAL A 308 -0.73 19.12 -68.49
C VAL A 308 0.28 19.69 -67.48
N LYS A 309 0.94 20.83 -67.77
CA LYS A 309 1.83 21.51 -66.80
C LYS A 309 1.11 21.86 -65.50
N LYS A 310 -0.10 22.42 -65.55
CA LYS A 310 -0.90 22.73 -64.34
C LYS A 310 -1.21 21.46 -63.55
N LEU A 311 -1.69 20.41 -64.22
CA LEU A 311 -2.07 19.15 -63.59
C LEU A 311 -0.84 18.46 -62.96
N THR A 312 0.31 18.44 -63.63
CA THR A 312 1.56 17.91 -63.06
C THR A 312 2.04 18.73 -61.85
N ALA A 313 1.96 20.07 -61.91
CA ALA A 313 2.32 20.92 -60.78
C ALA A 313 1.40 20.68 -59.57
N LEU A 314 0.08 20.66 -59.78
CA LEU A 314 -0.92 20.42 -58.73
C LEU A 314 -0.79 18.99 -58.15
N LEU A 315 -0.49 17.99 -58.99
CA LEU A 315 -0.20 16.63 -58.54
C LEU A 315 1.05 16.60 -57.66
N SER A 316 2.14 17.27 -58.05
CA SER A 316 3.36 17.35 -57.23
C SER A 316 3.14 18.07 -55.89
N GLU A 317 2.29 19.10 -55.86
CA GLU A 317 1.88 19.80 -54.63
C GLU A 317 1.11 18.86 -53.68
N LYS A 318 0.24 17.99 -54.23
CA LYS A 318 -0.46 16.98 -53.42
C LYS A 318 0.47 15.85 -52.99
N GLU A 319 1.46 15.46 -53.79
CA GLU A 319 2.49 14.51 -53.36
C GLU A 319 3.32 15.05 -52.20
N THR A 320 3.75 16.32 -52.23
CA THR A 320 4.45 16.95 -51.09
C THR A 320 3.56 17.07 -49.86
N ALA A 321 2.30 17.50 -50.00
CA ALA A 321 1.38 17.56 -48.87
C ALA A 321 1.12 16.16 -48.27
N ILE A 322 1.09 15.10 -49.10
CA ILE A 322 0.94 13.71 -48.65
C ILE A 322 2.21 13.20 -47.93
N THR A 323 3.42 13.59 -48.35
CA THR A 323 4.65 13.19 -47.62
C THR A 323 4.79 13.95 -46.31
N GLU A 324 4.42 15.23 -46.25
CA GLU A 324 4.37 16.02 -45.01
C GLU A 324 3.34 15.46 -44.01
N LEU A 325 2.10 15.20 -44.44
CA LEU A 325 1.09 14.59 -43.59
C LEU A 325 1.47 13.18 -43.12
N LYS A 326 2.17 12.39 -43.94
CA LYS A 326 2.73 11.09 -43.51
C LYS A 326 3.84 11.25 -42.48
N LYS A 327 4.68 12.28 -42.59
CA LYS A 327 5.73 12.60 -41.61
C LYS A 327 5.11 13.05 -40.28
N GLU A 328 4.13 13.96 -40.30
CA GLU A 328 3.37 14.32 -39.09
C GLU A 328 2.69 13.11 -38.45
N LEU A 329 2.13 12.20 -39.24
CA LEU A 329 1.47 10.99 -38.72
C LEU A 329 2.45 10.00 -38.08
N GLN A 330 3.72 9.99 -38.50
CA GLN A 330 4.80 9.23 -37.87
C GLN A 330 5.40 9.92 -36.64
N GLU A 331 5.43 11.27 -36.62
CA GLU A 331 5.94 12.07 -35.50
C GLU A 331 4.90 12.20 -34.36
N ARG A 332 3.61 12.02 -34.65
CA ARG A 332 2.55 11.95 -33.63
C ARG A 332 2.76 10.75 -32.71
N PRO A 333 2.75 10.92 -31.37
CA PRO A 333 2.89 9.81 -30.43
C PRO A 333 1.73 8.82 -30.62
N THR A 334 2.06 7.54 -30.70
CA THR A 334 1.08 6.45 -30.86
C THR A 334 0.06 6.45 -29.72
N THR A 335 -1.18 6.04 -29.97
CA THR A 335 -2.26 6.01 -28.95
C THR A 335 -1.81 5.30 -27.67
N ARG A 336 -1.16 4.14 -27.81
CA ARG A 336 -0.57 3.39 -26.69
C ARG A 336 0.45 4.22 -25.89
N LEU A 337 1.32 4.99 -26.54
CA LEU A 337 2.28 5.86 -25.84
C LEU A 337 1.57 7.03 -25.12
N VAL A 338 0.52 7.60 -25.72
CA VAL A 338 -0.30 8.63 -25.08
C VAL A 338 -1.02 8.07 -23.85
N ASP A 339 -1.57 6.85 -23.94
CA ASP A 339 -2.27 6.20 -22.83
C ASP A 339 -1.31 5.69 -21.74
N ASP A 340 -0.13 5.17 -22.11
CA ASP A 340 0.95 4.85 -21.17
C ASP A 340 1.47 6.11 -20.43
N LEU A 341 1.50 7.27 -21.11
CA LEU A 341 1.84 8.55 -20.49
C LEU A 341 0.72 9.05 -19.56
N LYS A 342 -0.56 8.96 -19.95
CA LYS A 342 -1.69 9.28 -19.07
C LYS A 342 -1.68 8.41 -17.80
N LYS A 343 -1.49 7.09 -17.95
CA LYS A 343 -1.36 6.16 -16.81
C LYS A 343 -0.20 6.56 -15.90
N LYS A 344 0.99 6.83 -16.45
CA LYS A 344 2.14 7.31 -15.67
C LYS A 344 1.85 8.63 -14.93
N VAL A 345 1.12 9.56 -15.55
CA VAL A 345 0.68 10.80 -14.88
C VAL A 345 -0.34 10.52 -13.77
N GLN A 346 -1.35 9.67 -14.00
CA GLN A 346 -2.31 9.27 -12.96
C GLN A 346 -1.62 8.57 -11.78
N ILE A 347 -0.71 7.63 -12.03
CA ILE A 347 0.08 6.94 -10.99
C ILE A 347 0.94 7.94 -10.22
N LEU A 348 1.65 8.85 -10.90
CA LEU A 348 2.45 9.90 -10.25
C LEU A 348 1.59 10.88 -9.45
N GLN A 349 0.37 11.18 -9.91
CA GLN A 349 -0.57 12.04 -9.19
C GLN A 349 -1.14 11.33 -7.96
N ALA A 350 -1.46 10.03 -8.07
CA ALA A 350 -1.95 9.22 -6.98
C ALA A 350 -0.88 9.03 -5.87
N VAL A 351 0.33 8.62 -6.25
CA VAL A 351 1.49 8.43 -5.34
C VAL A 351 2.02 9.76 -4.80
N GLY A 352 1.94 10.84 -5.57
CA GLY A 352 2.48 12.15 -5.20
C GLY A 352 1.57 12.99 -4.30
N TYR A 353 0.24 12.77 -4.35
CA TYR A 353 -0.73 13.59 -3.61
C TYR A 353 -1.64 12.81 -2.64
N ASN A 354 -1.61 11.47 -2.60
CA ASN A 354 -2.47 10.63 -1.75
C ASN A 354 -3.97 11.01 -1.80
N SER A 355 -4.43 11.51 -2.95
CA SER A 355 -5.72 12.20 -3.10
C SER A 355 -6.54 11.67 -4.30
N ILE A 356 -6.54 10.35 -4.49
CA ILE A 356 -7.40 9.65 -5.46
C ILE A 356 -8.13 8.53 -4.72
N GLU A 357 -9.45 8.47 -4.93
CA GLU A 357 -10.35 7.49 -4.30
C GLU A 357 -10.08 6.09 -4.88
N ALA A 358 -10.33 5.03 -4.10
CA ALA A 358 -9.78 3.70 -4.40
C ALA A 358 -10.27 3.09 -5.73
N GLU A 359 -11.45 3.50 -6.22
CA GLU A 359 -12.05 2.98 -7.46
C GLU A 359 -11.27 3.41 -8.73
N ASP A 360 -10.69 4.61 -8.74
CA ASP A 360 -9.89 5.13 -9.86
C ASP A 360 -8.52 4.43 -10.00
N TRP A 361 -8.01 3.83 -8.92
CA TRP A 361 -6.76 3.06 -8.94
C TRP A 361 -6.90 1.76 -9.74
N GLU A 362 -7.97 0.99 -9.52
CA GLU A 362 -8.14 -0.32 -10.19
C GLU A 362 -8.32 -0.17 -11.71
N LEU A 363 -9.00 0.89 -12.15
CA LEU A 363 -9.15 1.24 -13.56
C LEU A 363 -7.82 1.57 -14.25
N ALA A 364 -6.88 2.22 -13.56
CA ALA A 364 -5.58 2.58 -14.13
C ALA A 364 -4.64 1.37 -14.31
N THR A 365 -4.65 0.43 -13.35
CA THR A 365 -3.65 -0.64 -13.19
C THR A 365 -3.91 -1.93 -13.98
N ASN A 366 -4.97 -1.98 -14.79
CA ASN A 366 -5.35 -3.14 -15.62
C ASN A 366 -4.41 -3.37 -16.84
N GLY A 367 -3.12 -3.62 -16.59
CA GLY A 367 -2.12 -3.98 -17.60
C GLY A 367 -0.98 -4.81 -17.00
N GLU A 368 -0.83 -6.06 -17.46
CA GLU A 368 -0.04 -7.12 -16.80
C GLU A 368 1.45 -6.76 -16.53
N GLU A 369 2.08 -5.99 -17.40
CA GLU A 369 3.48 -5.56 -17.26
C GLU A 369 3.64 -4.38 -16.29
N MET A 370 2.68 -3.45 -16.28
CA MET A 370 2.69 -2.28 -15.39
C MET A 370 2.31 -2.68 -13.97
N SER A 371 1.31 -3.56 -13.81
CA SER A 371 0.82 -4.08 -12.52
C SER A 371 1.93 -4.64 -11.62
N LYS A 372 2.96 -5.28 -12.19
CA LYS A 372 4.13 -5.77 -11.43
C LYS A 372 5.02 -4.65 -10.89
N LEU A 373 5.23 -3.59 -11.67
CA LEU A 373 6.01 -2.43 -11.25
C LEU A 373 5.23 -1.58 -10.23
N GLU A 374 3.92 -1.42 -10.46
CA GLU A 374 2.98 -0.75 -9.56
C GLU A 374 2.90 -1.47 -8.21
N ALA A 375 2.76 -2.80 -8.19
CA ALA A 375 2.77 -3.60 -6.96
C ALA A 375 4.11 -3.48 -6.20
N LEU A 376 5.25 -3.46 -6.89
CA LEU A 376 6.57 -3.24 -6.28
C LEU A 376 6.72 -1.83 -5.69
N LEU A 377 6.15 -0.81 -6.35
CA LEU A 377 6.15 0.56 -5.84
C LEU A 377 5.21 0.71 -4.63
N LEU A 378 4.04 0.08 -4.65
CA LEU A 378 3.08 0.07 -3.53
C LEU A 378 3.64 -0.67 -2.31
N ASP A 379 4.22 -1.86 -2.50
CA ASP A 379 4.91 -2.61 -1.44
C ASP A 379 6.08 -1.80 -0.85
N LYS A 380 6.90 -1.16 -1.70
CA LYS A 380 8.00 -0.31 -1.23
C LYS A 380 7.49 0.95 -0.50
N ASN A 381 6.41 1.58 -0.96
CA ASN A 381 5.85 2.76 -0.29
C ASN A 381 5.29 2.37 1.08
N ARG A 382 4.46 1.31 1.16
CA ARG A 382 3.94 0.76 2.42
C ARG A 382 5.07 0.36 3.39
N LYS A 383 6.19 -0.15 2.89
CA LYS A 383 7.39 -0.41 3.71
C LYS A 383 8.03 0.86 4.25
N MET A 384 8.21 1.90 3.43
CA MET A 384 8.72 3.19 3.93
C MET A 384 7.75 3.89 4.90
N GLU A 385 6.44 3.77 4.70
CA GLU A 385 5.42 4.24 5.65
C GLU A 385 5.47 3.46 6.98
N HIS A 386 5.68 2.14 6.92
CA HIS A 386 5.87 1.30 8.10
C HIS A 386 7.18 1.62 8.84
N GLU A 387 8.27 1.85 8.13
CA GLU A 387 9.55 2.30 8.70
C GLU A 387 9.41 3.71 9.32
N LEU A 388 8.72 4.65 8.65
CA LEU A 388 8.43 5.98 9.19
C LEU A 388 7.56 5.94 10.45
N THR A 389 6.54 5.07 10.50
CA THR A 389 5.69 4.93 11.69
C THR A 389 6.45 4.25 12.83
N GLN A 390 7.24 3.20 12.57
CA GLN A 390 8.14 2.63 13.57
C GLN A 390 9.16 3.66 14.11
N LEU A 391 9.74 4.50 13.25
CA LEU A 391 10.69 5.53 13.66
C LEU A 391 10.00 6.63 14.49
N LYS A 392 8.78 7.05 14.13
CA LYS A 392 7.97 7.98 14.94
C LYS A 392 7.66 7.41 16.33
N VAL A 393 7.26 6.14 16.42
CA VAL A 393 7.02 5.45 17.70
C VAL A 393 8.30 5.42 18.55
N LYS A 394 9.43 4.97 17.97
CA LYS A 394 10.74 4.96 18.65
C LYS A 394 11.19 6.35 19.09
N ILE A 395 10.88 7.41 18.33
CA ILE A 395 11.13 8.79 18.76
C ILE A 395 10.27 9.15 19.97
N SER A 396 8.95 8.86 19.96
CA SER A 396 8.07 9.14 21.12
C SER A 396 8.46 8.35 22.38
N GLU A 397 8.88 7.08 22.25
CA GLU A 397 9.43 6.28 23.34
C GLU A 397 10.68 6.94 23.94
N LYS A 398 11.62 7.38 23.09
CA LYS A 398 12.86 8.03 23.53
C LYS A 398 12.60 9.42 24.13
N SER A 399 11.61 10.16 23.64
CA SER A 399 11.16 11.42 24.26
C SER A 399 10.54 11.19 25.64
N SER A 400 9.70 10.16 25.81
CA SER A 400 9.13 9.82 27.13
C SER A 400 10.21 9.41 28.13
N LEU A 401 11.18 8.59 27.71
CA LEU A 401 12.31 8.18 28.53
C LEU A 401 13.25 9.34 28.89
N LEU A 402 13.39 10.33 28.00
CA LEU A 402 14.12 11.58 28.27
C LEU A 402 13.38 12.43 29.31
N GLU A 403 12.07 12.65 29.14
CA GLU A 403 11.26 13.44 30.07
C GLU A 403 11.22 12.78 31.48
N GLU A 404 11.17 11.45 31.55
CA GLU A 404 11.34 10.70 32.80
C GLU A 404 12.73 10.88 33.43
N ALA A 405 13.80 10.90 32.64
CA ALA A 405 15.16 11.11 33.13
C ALA A 405 15.34 12.54 33.63
N GLU A 406 14.80 13.54 32.93
CA GLU A 406 14.80 14.95 33.32
C GLU A 406 14.02 15.16 34.63
N LYS A 407 12.85 14.53 34.80
CA LYS A 407 12.10 14.52 36.08
C LYS A 407 12.92 13.92 37.22
N LYS A 408 13.56 12.77 37.00
CA LYS A 408 14.43 12.10 38.00
C LYS A 408 15.65 12.96 38.35
N ILE A 409 16.21 13.69 37.38
CA ILE A 409 17.29 14.66 37.62
C ILE A 409 16.77 15.83 38.48
N ALA A 410 15.60 16.41 38.16
CA ALA A 410 15.00 17.51 38.92
C ALA A 410 14.64 17.11 40.37
N GLU A 411 14.15 15.88 40.59
CA GLU A 411 13.94 15.35 41.94
C GLU A 411 15.26 15.20 42.71
N LEU A 412 16.32 14.71 42.06
CA LEU A 412 17.62 14.50 42.70
C LEU A 412 18.32 15.83 42.98
N THR A 413 18.18 16.85 42.13
CA THR A 413 18.72 18.19 42.42
C THR A 413 17.95 18.87 43.56
N SER A 414 16.61 18.74 43.65
CA SER A 414 15.84 19.22 44.82
C SER A 414 16.35 18.56 46.11
N LYS A 415 16.52 17.23 46.10
CA LYS A 415 17.03 16.47 47.27
C LYS A 415 18.46 16.90 47.65
N VAL A 416 19.32 17.20 46.67
CA VAL A 416 20.66 17.74 46.91
C VAL A 416 20.60 19.17 47.49
N GLU A 417 19.73 20.03 46.97
CA GLU A 417 19.50 21.37 47.53
C GLU A 417 18.97 21.32 48.97
N GLU A 418 18.02 20.42 49.27
CA GLU A 418 17.49 20.18 50.61
C GLU A 418 18.59 19.70 51.57
N GLN A 419 19.43 18.77 51.13
CA GLN A 419 20.59 18.29 51.88
C GLN A 419 21.62 19.40 52.11
N GLN A 420 21.92 20.23 51.11
CA GLN A 420 22.80 21.40 51.26
C GLN A 420 22.21 22.42 52.26
N LYS A 421 20.91 22.72 52.17
CA LYS A 421 20.20 23.61 53.11
C LYS A 421 20.15 23.04 54.53
N LEU A 422 20.14 21.71 54.69
CA LEU A 422 20.26 21.04 55.99
C LEU A 422 21.69 21.08 56.54
N ILE A 423 22.69 20.79 55.70
CA ILE A 423 24.11 20.87 56.06
C ILE A 423 24.46 22.29 56.52
N LEU A 424 24.08 23.32 55.77
CA LEU A 424 24.32 24.73 56.14
C LEU A 424 23.67 25.11 57.49
N LYS A 425 22.50 24.56 57.82
CA LYS A 425 21.87 24.73 59.15
C LYS A 425 22.67 24.03 60.24
N LEU A 426 23.08 22.79 60.01
CA LEU A 426 23.89 22.02 60.96
C LEU A 426 25.27 22.66 61.16
N GLU A 427 25.87 23.24 60.13
CA GLU A 427 27.12 23.99 60.21
C GLU A 427 26.96 25.30 61.00
N ASP A 428 25.89 26.07 60.76
CA ASP A 428 25.55 27.27 61.54
C ASP A 428 25.23 26.93 63.02
N ASP A 429 24.51 25.84 63.28
CA ASP A 429 24.23 25.37 64.64
C ASP A 429 25.46 24.77 65.33
N ILE A 430 26.39 24.15 64.60
CA ILE A 430 27.73 23.78 65.10
C ILE A 430 28.56 25.04 65.40
N LEU A 431 28.54 26.08 64.56
CA LEU A 431 29.25 27.34 64.80
C LEU A 431 28.70 28.10 66.02
N LYS A 432 27.38 28.11 66.22
CA LYS A 432 26.73 28.58 67.47
C LYS A 432 27.11 27.70 68.66
N GLY A 433 27.19 26.39 68.48
CA GLY A 433 27.66 25.45 69.50
C GLY A 433 29.09 25.73 69.94
N CYS A 434 30.03 25.84 68.99
CA CYS A 434 31.45 26.10 69.24
C CYS A 434 31.71 27.49 69.84
N SER A 435 31.06 28.54 69.31
CA SER A 435 31.14 29.88 69.91
C SER A 435 30.48 29.96 71.30
N SER A 436 29.59 29.01 71.62
CA SER A 436 29.06 28.83 72.97
C SER A 436 29.94 27.96 73.88
N THR A 437 30.75 27.02 73.38
CA THR A 437 31.66 26.22 74.22
C THR A 437 32.92 26.98 74.62
N ASP A 438 33.44 27.87 73.77
CA ASP A 438 34.51 28.82 74.13
C ASP A 438 34.12 29.76 75.29
N ARG A 439 32.82 29.86 75.62
CA ARG A 439 32.32 30.55 76.83
C ARG A 439 31.75 29.63 77.91
N ARG A 440 31.63 28.32 77.68
CA ARG A 440 31.02 27.35 78.60
C ARG A 440 32.01 26.32 79.18
N SER A 441 33.25 26.28 78.69
CA SER A 441 34.32 25.44 79.25
C SER A 441 34.62 25.70 80.75
N SER A 442 34.19 26.84 81.31
CA SER A 442 34.49 27.23 82.70
C SER A 442 33.42 26.91 83.75
N LEU A 443 32.17 26.59 83.40
CA LEU A 443 31.07 26.46 84.37
C LEU A 443 29.98 25.45 83.95
N LEU A 444 29.75 24.44 84.82
CA LEU A 444 28.51 23.67 85.03
C LEU A 444 27.95 22.93 83.77
N ASN A 445 27.87 21.60 83.68
CA ASN A 445 27.76 20.54 84.69
C ASN A 445 26.50 20.61 85.60
N GLY A 446 25.37 20.12 85.09
CA GLY A 446 24.27 19.53 85.88
C GLY A 446 22.84 19.97 85.54
N TRP A 447 21.88 19.05 85.79
CA TRP A 447 20.40 19.21 85.84
C TRP A 447 19.70 19.52 84.49
N ASP A 448 18.88 18.69 83.81
CA ASP A 448 18.09 17.44 84.04
C ASP A 448 16.54 17.66 84.07
N LEU A 449 15.74 16.58 83.88
CA LEU A 449 14.29 16.47 83.56
C LEU A 449 13.94 16.83 82.09
N GLN A 450 13.01 16.18 81.37
CA GLN A 450 12.12 15.00 81.56
C GLN A 450 11.67 14.55 80.14
N GLU A 451 11.09 13.39 79.79
CA GLU A 451 10.67 12.10 80.41
C GLU A 451 10.76 11.03 79.26
N ILE A 452 10.88 9.71 79.40
CA ILE A 452 10.07 8.65 80.06
C ILE A 452 11.02 7.47 80.37
N GLY A 453 10.88 6.82 81.54
CA GLY A 453 11.91 5.91 82.07
C GLY A 453 11.54 4.42 82.17
N SER A 454 12.51 3.62 82.64
CA SER A 454 12.32 2.29 83.23
C SER A 454 13.48 1.95 84.19
N ASN A 455 13.12 1.30 85.29
CA ASN A 455 13.96 0.86 86.42
C ASN A 455 14.81 -0.39 86.01
N GLU A 456 15.92 -0.85 86.64
CA GLU A 456 16.46 -0.70 88.00
C GLU A 456 18.02 -0.71 88.09
N VAL A 457 18.54 -0.03 89.12
CA VAL A 457 19.66 -0.39 90.04
C VAL A 457 20.87 -1.19 89.54
N SER A 458 22.07 -0.60 89.70
CA SER A 458 23.25 -1.27 90.26
C SER A 458 24.19 -0.24 90.95
N GLU A 459 24.88 -0.64 92.02
CA GLU A 459 25.58 0.27 92.95
C GLU A 459 27.05 -0.16 93.16
N GLY A 460 27.99 0.80 93.22
CA GLY A 460 29.41 0.50 93.47
C GLY A 460 30.40 1.65 93.27
N THR A 461 30.70 2.39 94.34
CA THR A 461 31.94 3.19 94.50
C THR A 461 33.17 2.27 94.63
N ASP A 462 34.42 2.65 94.33
CA ASP A 462 35.19 3.79 94.88
C ASP A 462 36.40 4.15 93.95
N PRO A 463 37.04 5.34 94.02
CA PRO A 463 37.83 5.89 92.91
C PRO A 463 39.36 5.73 93.00
N ARG A 464 40.03 5.91 91.86
CA ARG A 464 41.42 6.41 91.76
C ARG A 464 41.72 7.02 90.39
N ASN A 465 42.57 8.05 90.35
CA ASN A 465 42.73 8.93 89.19
C ASN A 465 43.63 8.37 88.07
N SER A 466 43.07 8.31 86.86
CA SER A 466 43.76 8.62 85.59
C SER A 466 42.74 9.29 84.65
N SER A 467 43.11 10.41 84.02
CA SER A 467 42.16 11.27 83.29
C SER A 467 41.64 10.61 82.00
N PRO A 468 40.34 10.26 81.89
CA PRO A 468 39.83 9.47 80.77
C PRO A 468 39.91 10.22 79.43
N ASP A 469 39.86 11.55 79.41
CA ASP A 469 39.90 12.36 78.19
C ASP A 469 41.16 12.12 77.34
N GLN A 470 42.31 11.84 77.97
CA GLN A 470 43.56 11.64 77.23
C GLN A 470 43.58 10.28 76.53
N ASP A 471 43.07 9.22 77.18
CA ASP A 471 42.92 7.91 76.58
C ASP A 471 41.77 7.84 75.58
N GLN A 472 40.66 8.57 75.81
CA GLN A 472 39.61 8.74 74.81
C GLN A 472 40.11 9.52 73.58
N SER A 473 40.90 10.58 73.76
CA SER A 473 41.57 11.30 72.65
C SER A 473 42.55 10.40 71.90
N SER A 474 43.28 9.53 72.62
CA SER A 474 44.17 8.53 72.03
C SER A 474 43.39 7.49 71.21
N MET A 475 42.32 6.92 71.78
CA MET A 475 41.44 5.95 71.14
C MET A 475 40.74 6.54 69.91
N LEU A 476 40.24 7.77 69.99
CA LEU A 476 39.66 8.49 68.85
C LEU A 476 40.68 8.70 67.72
N LYS A 477 41.95 9.02 68.04
CA LYS A 477 43.03 9.09 67.04
C LYS A 477 43.32 7.72 66.41
N VAL A 478 43.30 6.64 67.18
CA VAL A 478 43.44 5.27 66.65
C VAL A 478 42.26 4.91 65.74
N ILE A 479 41.02 5.23 66.13
CA ILE A 479 39.81 4.99 65.32
C ILE A 479 39.83 5.81 64.03
N CYS A 480 40.22 7.09 64.08
CA CYS A 480 40.40 7.90 62.86
C CYS A 480 41.48 7.31 61.94
N ASN A 481 42.63 6.92 62.48
CA ASN A 481 43.70 6.29 61.70
C ASN A 481 43.26 4.93 61.09
N GLN A 482 42.44 4.14 61.79
CA GLN A 482 41.84 2.93 61.23
C GLN A 482 40.84 3.25 60.13
N ARG A 483 39.88 4.16 60.37
CA ARG A 483 38.89 4.63 59.40
C ARG A 483 39.55 5.13 58.11
N ASP A 484 40.63 5.91 58.23
CA ASP A 484 41.28 6.52 57.07
C ASP A 484 42.22 5.54 56.34
N ARG A 485 42.73 4.49 57.03
CA ARG A 485 43.28 3.29 56.39
C ARG A 485 42.20 2.51 55.61
N PHE A 486 41.03 2.27 56.21
CA PHE A 486 39.92 1.59 55.53
C PHE A 486 39.42 2.36 54.31
N ARG A 487 39.29 3.70 54.39
CA ARG A 487 38.98 4.58 53.25
C ARG A 487 40.05 4.59 52.16
N THR A 488 41.31 4.35 52.53
CA THR A 488 42.39 4.26 51.54
C THR A 488 42.35 2.91 50.84
N ARG A 489 42.24 1.81 51.59
CA ARG A 489 42.03 0.47 51.03
C ARG A 489 40.76 0.36 50.17
N LEU A 490 39.67 1.04 50.55
CA LEU A 490 38.44 1.07 49.77
C LEU A 490 38.69 1.72 48.40
N ARG A 491 39.31 2.92 48.36
CA ARG A 491 39.69 3.60 47.12
C ARG A 491 40.63 2.77 46.26
N GLU A 492 41.62 2.10 46.87
CA GLU A 492 42.51 1.16 46.17
C GLU A 492 41.70 0.04 45.48
N THR A 493 40.77 -0.60 46.20
CA THR A 493 39.90 -1.63 45.62
C THR A 493 38.90 -1.11 44.58
N GLU A 494 38.44 0.15 44.70
CA GLU A 494 37.59 0.81 43.70
C GLU A 494 38.36 1.13 42.41
N GLU A 495 39.63 1.54 42.52
CA GLU A 495 40.52 1.71 41.36
C GLU A 495 40.88 0.38 40.71
N GLU A 496 41.16 -0.67 41.49
CA GLU A 496 41.36 -2.04 40.97
C GLU A 496 40.12 -2.55 40.23
N LEU A 497 38.93 -2.34 40.80
CA LEU A 497 37.66 -2.69 40.17
C LEU A 497 37.44 -1.91 38.86
N ARG A 498 37.81 -0.61 38.82
CA ARG A 498 37.75 0.21 37.60
C ARG A 498 38.71 -0.33 36.53
N ARG A 499 39.99 -0.55 36.88
CA ARG A 499 41.01 -1.13 35.99
C ARG A 499 40.62 -2.53 35.47
N LEU A 500 39.88 -3.30 36.26
CA LEU A 500 39.38 -4.62 35.85
C LEU A 500 38.19 -4.50 34.87
N LYS A 501 37.28 -3.53 35.07
CA LYS A 501 36.20 -3.23 34.12
C LYS A 501 36.74 -2.73 32.77
N GLU A 502 37.68 -1.79 32.80
CA GLU A 502 38.36 -1.27 31.59
C GLU A 502 39.01 -2.42 30.78
N LYS A 503 39.68 -3.37 31.45
CA LYS A 503 40.24 -4.57 30.81
C LYS A 503 39.15 -5.51 30.26
N TYR A 504 38.05 -5.70 30.98
CA TYR A 504 36.93 -6.53 30.53
C TYR A 504 36.26 -5.92 29.27
N GLU A 505 36.08 -4.61 29.23
CA GLU A 505 35.52 -3.88 28.08
C GLU A 505 36.43 -3.98 26.85
N MET A 506 37.76 -3.81 27.02
CA MET A 506 38.72 -4.04 25.91
C MET A 506 38.68 -5.49 25.41
N LEU A 507 38.69 -6.48 26.30
CA LEU A 507 38.61 -7.91 25.94
C LEU A 507 37.28 -8.24 25.24
N ALA A 508 36.17 -7.61 25.63
CA ALA A 508 34.89 -7.78 24.95
C ALA A 508 34.91 -7.23 23.51
N VAL A 509 35.56 -6.07 23.29
CA VAL A 509 35.75 -5.50 21.94
C VAL A 509 36.69 -6.36 21.09
N GLU A 510 37.78 -6.90 21.65
CA GLU A 510 38.66 -7.83 20.94
C GLU A 510 37.95 -9.16 20.60
N LEU A 511 37.11 -9.67 21.50
CA LEU A 511 36.29 -10.87 21.29
C LEU A 511 35.24 -10.65 20.20
N GLU A 512 34.58 -9.49 20.15
CA GLU A 512 33.60 -9.21 19.07
C GLU A 512 34.29 -8.95 17.72
N LYS A 513 35.46 -8.28 17.72
CA LYS A 513 36.29 -8.13 16.53
C LYS A 513 36.74 -9.48 15.98
N THR A 514 37.25 -10.38 16.83
CA THR A 514 37.71 -11.71 16.41
C THR A 514 36.56 -12.62 15.95
N LYS A 515 35.33 -12.46 16.48
CA LYS A 515 34.12 -13.06 15.87
C LYS A 515 33.87 -12.51 14.47
N ALA A 516 33.88 -11.20 14.28
CA ALA A 516 33.63 -10.57 12.99
C ALA A 516 34.67 -10.99 11.93
N ASP A 517 35.95 -11.03 12.30
CA ASP A 517 37.03 -11.53 11.45
C ASP A 517 36.85 -13.03 11.13
N ASN A 518 36.42 -13.86 12.09
CA ASN A 518 36.06 -15.26 11.82
C ASN A 518 34.87 -15.39 10.85
N VAL A 519 33.79 -14.63 11.02
CA VAL A 519 32.64 -14.65 10.10
C VAL A 519 33.06 -14.25 8.68
N GLN A 520 33.93 -13.25 8.53
CA GLN A 520 34.51 -12.91 7.24
C GLN A 520 35.38 -14.04 6.66
N LEU A 521 36.18 -14.73 7.49
CA LEU A 521 36.99 -15.87 7.05
C LEU A 521 36.12 -17.06 6.62
N TYR A 522 35.07 -17.40 7.36
CA TYR A 522 34.09 -18.41 6.95
C TYR A 522 33.40 -18.03 5.63
N GLY A 523 33.02 -16.76 5.45
CA GLY A 523 32.47 -16.27 4.18
C GLY A 523 33.45 -16.42 3.01
N LYS A 524 34.72 -16.06 3.22
CA LYS A 524 35.80 -16.21 2.21
C LYS A 524 36.09 -17.68 1.89
N ILE A 525 36.14 -18.56 2.90
CA ILE A 525 36.33 -20.00 2.74
C ILE A 525 35.16 -20.61 1.94
N ARG A 526 33.92 -20.26 2.29
CA ARG A 526 32.73 -20.72 1.58
C ARG A 526 32.74 -20.28 0.12
N TYR A 527 33.00 -19.01 -0.16
CA TYR A 527 33.12 -18.50 -1.53
C TYR A 527 34.21 -19.21 -2.33
N VAL A 528 35.36 -19.52 -1.72
CA VAL A 528 36.43 -20.30 -2.37
C VAL A 528 36.01 -21.76 -2.59
N GLN A 529 35.27 -22.38 -1.67
CA GLN A 529 34.73 -23.73 -1.82
C GLN A 529 33.71 -23.78 -2.97
N ASP A 530 32.72 -22.88 -2.97
CA ASP A 530 31.69 -22.77 -4.01
C ASP A 530 32.31 -22.55 -5.40
N TYR A 531 33.26 -21.60 -5.51
CA TYR A 531 34.01 -21.33 -6.74
C TYR A 531 34.92 -22.50 -7.17
N SER A 532 35.43 -23.30 -6.23
CA SER A 532 36.19 -24.52 -6.53
C SER A 532 35.28 -25.63 -7.06
N HIS A 533 34.08 -25.80 -6.49
CA HIS A 533 33.05 -26.71 -6.99
C HIS A 533 32.58 -26.31 -8.39
N GLU A 534 32.28 -25.03 -8.62
CA GLU A 534 31.89 -24.49 -9.93
C GLU A 534 32.98 -24.75 -11.00
N LYS A 535 34.27 -24.60 -10.63
CA LYS A 535 35.40 -24.94 -11.51
C LYS A 535 35.59 -26.44 -11.74
N ILE A 536 35.22 -27.30 -10.80
CA ILE A 536 35.24 -28.76 -10.97
C ILE A 536 34.11 -29.19 -11.92
N VAL A 537 32.89 -28.67 -11.71
CA VAL A 537 31.74 -28.91 -12.61
C VAL A 537 32.03 -28.41 -14.02
N SER A 538 32.59 -27.20 -14.16
CA SER A 538 33.00 -26.61 -15.46
C SER A 538 34.18 -27.31 -16.13
N ARG A 539 34.78 -28.33 -15.49
CA ARG A 539 35.85 -29.18 -16.02
C ARG A 539 35.45 -30.65 -16.17
N GLY A 540 34.14 -30.94 -16.23
CA GLY A 540 33.63 -32.21 -16.74
C GLY A 540 34.26 -32.58 -18.09
N PRO A 541 34.58 -33.86 -18.34
CA PRO A 541 35.42 -34.24 -19.48
C PRO A 541 34.71 -34.04 -20.81
N LYS A 542 35.36 -33.34 -21.75
CA LYS A 542 35.02 -33.46 -23.17
C LYS A 542 35.39 -34.86 -23.67
N LYS A 543 34.38 -35.67 -23.96
CA LYS A 543 34.41 -36.86 -24.81
C LYS A 543 33.16 -36.86 -25.67
#